data_AF-A0A821TIZ1-F1
#
_entry.id   AF-A0A821TIZ1-F1
#
_cell.length_a   1.000
_cell.length_b   1.000
_cell.length_c   1.000
_cell.angle_alpha   90.00
_cell.angle_beta   90.00
_cell.angle_gamma   90.00
#
_symmetry.space_group_name_H-M   'P 1'
#
loop_
_entity.id
_entity.type
_entity.pdbx_description
1 polymer ?
#
loop_
_entity_poly.entity_id
_entity_poly.type
_entity_poly.pdbx_seq_one_letter_code
_entity_poly.pdbx_strand_id
1 'polypeptide(L)' 'DFQDYAIRNLTKTMEMIWKGSANLGEQSWLFTGILPRVYTAPSSFCFDYRCRDEPIKVSLSFETLLTNILMFA' A
#
# COMPACT_ATOMS: atom_id res chain seq x y z
N ASP A 1 -13.95 -14.23 -4.87
CA ASP A 1 -14.93 -13.94 -5.93
C ASP A 1 -14.88 -12.45 -6.26
N PHE A 2 -15.11 -12.04 -7.52
CA PHE A 2 -14.98 -10.62 -7.90
C PHE A 2 -16.14 -9.77 -7.38
N GLN A 3 -17.33 -10.35 -7.21
CA GLN A 3 -18.51 -9.70 -6.66
C GLN A 3 -18.33 -9.50 -5.15
N ASP A 4 -17.83 -10.52 -4.43
CA ASP A 4 -17.46 -10.42 -3.02
C ASP A 4 -16.41 -9.32 -2.78
N TYR A 5 -15.36 -9.26 -3.60
CA TYR A 5 -14.36 -8.19 -3.53
C TYR A 5 -15.00 -6.80 -3.70
N ALA A 6 -15.87 -6.62 -4.70
CA ALA A 6 -16.53 -5.34 -4.97
C ALA A 6 -17.40 -4.88 -3.79
N ILE A 7 -18.19 -5.80 -3.22
CA ILE A 7 -19.04 -5.53 -2.05
C ILE A 7 -18.16 -5.15 -0.87
N ARG A 8 -17.14 -5.95 -0.54
CA ARG A 8 -16.27 -5.70 0.62
C ARG A 8 -15.50 -4.39 0.54
N ASN A 9 -15.04 -4.03 -0.66
CA ASN A 9 -14.37 -2.76 -0.90
C ASN A 9 -15.32 -1.57 -0.69
N LEU A 10 -16.58 -1.71 -1.14
CA LEU A 10 -17.63 -0.70 -0.93
C LEU A 10 -18.02 -0.59 0.54
N THR A 11 -18.25 -1.71 1.22
CA THR A 11 -18.75 -1.77 2.60
C THR A 11 -17.67 -1.72 3.68
N LYS A 12 -16.39 -1.56 3.29
CA LYS A 12 -15.24 -1.51 4.20
C LYS A 12 -15.07 -2.76 5.06
N THR A 13 -15.28 -3.93 4.45
CA THR A 13 -15.14 -5.26 5.09
C THR A 13 -14.04 -6.10 4.42
N MET A 14 -13.02 -5.41 3.90
CA MET A 14 -11.80 -6.02 3.34
C MET A 14 -10.88 -6.59 4.42
N GLU A 15 -11.08 -6.18 5.67
CA GLU A 15 -10.36 -6.68 6.84
C GLU A 15 -11.39 -7.28 7.80
N MET A 16 -11.08 -8.46 8.34
CA MET A 16 -12.00 -9.20 9.22
C MET A 16 -11.27 -10.18 10.13
N ILE A 17 -11.96 -10.65 11.17
CA ILE A 17 -11.56 -11.85 11.90
C ILE A 17 -12.17 -13.07 11.21
N TRP A 18 -11.34 -13.88 10.59
CA TRP A 18 -11.74 -15.17 10.03
C TRP A 18 -11.76 -16.23 11.12
N LYS A 19 -12.96 -16.74 11.43
CA LYS A 19 -13.17 -17.84 12.39
C LYS A 19 -13.05 -19.17 11.65
N GLY A 20 -11.85 -19.75 11.65
CA GLY A 20 -11.52 -20.90 10.80
C GLY A 20 -12.09 -22.25 11.28
N SER A 21 -12.53 -22.35 12.53
CA SER A 21 -13.10 -23.58 13.10
C SER A 21 -14.33 -23.30 13.94
N ALA A 22 -15.36 -24.13 13.78
CA ALA A 22 -16.56 -24.09 14.61
C ALA A 22 -16.32 -24.58 16.05
N ASN A 23 -15.24 -25.34 16.28
CA ASN A 23 -15.02 -26.07 17.53
C ASN A 23 -13.89 -25.50 18.39
N LEU A 24 -12.92 -24.79 17.79
CA LEU A 24 -11.71 -24.33 18.48
C LEU A 24 -11.87 -22.94 19.10
N GLY A 25 -13.03 -22.30 18.93
CA GLY A 25 -13.28 -20.96 19.45
C GLY A 25 -12.21 -19.96 19.00
N GLU A 26 -11.81 -19.08 19.91
CA GLU A 26 -10.86 -18.00 19.66
C GLU A 26 -9.47 -18.48 19.21
N GLN A 27 -9.09 -19.73 19.51
CA GLN A 27 -7.80 -20.30 19.08
C GLN A 27 -7.69 -20.44 17.54
N SER A 28 -8.82 -20.40 16.84
CA SER A 28 -8.88 -20.46 15.37
C SER A 28 -9.16 -19.12 14.69
N TRP A 29 -9.16 -18.02 15.46
CA TRP A 29 -9.46 -16.70 14.94
C TRP A 29 -8.20 -16.09 14.34
N LEU A 30 -8.30 -15.71 13.07
CA LEU A 30 -7.19 -15.11 12.33
C LEU A 30 -7.62 -13.75 11.81
N PHE A 31 -6.85 -12.71 12.13
CA PHE A 31 -6.99 -11.45 11.40
C PHE A 31 -6.64 -11.69 9.94
N THR A 32 -7.52 -11.27 9.04
CA THR A 32 -7.42 -11.51 7.61
C THR A 32 -7.67 -10.20 6.87
N GLY A 33 -6.73 -9.81 6.02
CA GLY A 33 -6.84 -8.67 5.11
C GLY A 33 -6.85 -9.14 3.66
N ILE A 34 -7.81 -8.64 2.88
CA ILE A 34 -7.89 -8.86 1.44
C ILE A 34 -7.11 -7.72 0.76
N LEU A 35 -6.20 -8.07 -0.15
CA LEU A 35 -5.38 -7.08 -0.83
C LEU A 35 -6.20 -6.33 -1.91
N PRO A 36 -6.08 -5.00 -2.02
CA PRO A 36 -6.89 -4.18 -2.93
C PRO A 36 -6.50 -4.29 -4.41
N ARG A 37 -5.33 -4.84 -4.72
CA ARG A 37 -4.86 -5.00 -6.11
C ARG A 37 -3.93 -6.21 -6.25
N VAL A 38 -4.49 -7.38 -5.96
CA VAL A 38 -3.74 -8.64 -5.96
C VAL A 38 -2.49 -8.44 -5.08
N TYR A 39 -1.31 -8.85 -5.52
CA TYR A 39 -0.03 -8.64 -4.84
C TYR A 39 0.89 -7.70 -5.64
N THR A 40 0.30 -6.82 -6.47
CA THR A 40 1.06 -5.89 -7.32
C THR A 40 1.25 -4.53 -6.66
N ALA A 41 2.36 -3.86 -6.98
CA ALA A 41 2.58 -2.49 -6.59
C ALA A 41 1.46 -1.56 -7.14
N PRO A 42 1.16 -0.45 -6.45
CA PRO A 42 0.33 0.60 -7.02
C PRO A 42 0.89 1.07 -8.37
N SER A 43 0.01 1.57 -9.24
CA SER A 43 0.44 2.18 -10.51
C SER A 43 1.44 3.30 -10.25
N SER A 44 2.55 3.34 -11.00
CA SER A 44 3.68 4.28 -10.85
C SER A 44 4.56 4.09 -9.61
N PHE A 45 4.43 2.97 -8.89
CA PHE A 45 5.22 2.67 -7.70
C PHE A 45 5.94 1.31 -7.77
N CYS A 46 6.19 0.78 -8.97
CA CYS A 46 7.02 -0.41 -9.16
C CYS A 46 8.47 -0.04 -9.45
N PHE A 47 9.36 -0.30 -8.49
CA PHE A 47 10.80 -0.02 -8.57
C PHE A 47 11.67 -1.28 -8.76
N ASP A 48 11.09 -2.36 -9.27
CA ASP A 48 11.84 -3.56 -9.67
C ASP A 48 12.49 -3.38 -11.06
N TYR A 49 13.54 -4.14 -11.37
CA TYR A 49 14.33 -4.01 -12.61
C TYR A 49 13.53 -4.28 -13.89
N ARG A 50 12.40 -5.00 -13.78
CA ARG A 50 11.50 -5.29 -14.90
C ARG A 50 10.46 -4.19 -15.15
N CYS A 51 10.33 -3.24 -14.23
CA CYS A 51 9.37 -2.15 -14.31
C CYS A 51 9.94 -0.94 -15.06
N ARG A 52 9.04 -0.07 -15.53
CA ARG A 52 9.37 1.13 -16.31
C ARG A 52 8.84 2.41 -15.65
N ASP A 53 8.50 2.33 -14.36
CA ASP A 53 8.00 3.49 -13.62
C ASP A 53 9.14 4.49 -13.40
N GLU A 54 8.79 5.77 -13.29
CA GLU A 54 9.78 6.83 -13.11
C GLU A 54 10.46 6.68 -11.73
N PRO A 55 11.81 6.69 -11.64
CA PRO A 55 12.48 6.58 -10.37
C PRO A 55 12.25 7.83 -9.51
N ILE A 56 12.25 7.63 -8.20
CA ILE A 56 12.25 8.73 -7.24
C ILE A 56 13.61 9.43 -7.31
N LYS A 57 13.62 10.69 -7.78
CA LYS A 57 14.82 11.53 -7.84
C LYS A 57 14.78 12.54 -6.71
N VAL A 58 15.65 12.39 -5.72
CA VAL A 58 15.87 13.42 -4.70
C VAL A 58 17.10 14.22 -5.11
N SER A 59 16.92 15.18 -6.02
CA SER A 59 17.95 16.20 -6.26
C SER A 59 17.63 17.40 -5.39
N LEU A 60 18.51 17.72 -4.43
CA LEU A 60 18.59 19.09 -3.94
C LEU A 60 19.13 19.92 -5.09
N SER A 61 18.27 20.72 -5.71
CA SER A 61 18.74 21.71 -6.67
C SER A 61 19.77 22.61 -5.99
N PHE A 62 20.83 23.00 -6.71
CA PHE A 62 21.77 24.00 -6.21
C PHE A 62 21.03 25.30 -5.83
N GLU A 63 19.90 25.58 -6.49
CA GLU A 63 18.90 26.60 -6.16
C GLU A 63 18.37 26.52 -4.71
N THR A 64 18.08 25.31 -4.20
CA THR A 64 17.62 25.12 -2.80
C THR A 64 18.73 25.34 -1.75
N LEU A 65 20.00 25.17 -2.11
CA LEU A 65 21.13 25.51 -1.23
C LEU A 65 21.41 27.02 -1.26
N LEU A 66 21.35 27.64 -2.44
CA LEU A 66 21.54 29.07 -2.62
C LEU A 66 20.44 29.90 -1.95
N THR A 67 19.17 29.50 -2.06
CA THR A 67 18.06 30.19 -1.39
C THR A 67 18.17 30.15 0.13
N ASN A 68 18.63 29.03 0.71
CA ASN A 68 18.88 28.98 2.15
C ASN A 68 20.09 29.85 2.55
N ILE A 69 21.20 29.79 1.83
CA ILE A 69 22.38 30.61 2.15
C ILE A 69 22.10 32.11 1.99
N LEU A 70 21.39 32.52 0.94
CA LEU A 70 21.03 33.93 0.68
C LEU A 70 19.96 34.47 1.62
N MET A 71 19.18 33.60 2.28
CA MET A 71 18.16 34.00 3.27
C MET A 71 18.72 34.10 4.69
N PHE A 72 19.94 33.58 4.93
CA PHE A 72 20.69 33.71 6.18
C PHE A 72 21.92 34.65 6.06
N ALA A 73 22.06 35.35 4.93
CA ALA A 73 23.08 36.38 4.68
C ALA A 73 22.49 37.79 4.69
#